data_AF-A0A379LJB9-F1
#
_entry.id   AF-A0A379LJB9-F1
#
_cell.length_a   1.000
_cell.length_b   1.000
_cell.length_c   1.000
_cell.angle_alpha   90.00
_cell.angle_beta   90.00
_cell.angle_gamma   90.00
#
_symmetry.space_group_name_H-M   'P 1'
#
loop_
_entity.id
_entity.type
_entity.pdbx_description
1 polymer ?
#
loop_
_entity_poly.entity_id
_entity_poly.type
_entity_poly.pdbx_seq_one_letter_code
_entity_poly.pdbx_strand_id
1 'polypeptide(L)'
;MKKLAIALFGFSTVLGAPAFAETAPEQATTSPQQVSANYQCDQGEQVTVNYTVNQGTPTEASFEVDGNTQQLPLDQASSNETAVAFSSDQGYNLTASLPSEDKPFAQSVSINTPSNDSAYQNCTAVGQG
;
A
#
# COMPACT_ATOMS: atom_id res chain seq x y z
N MET A 1 22.42 -63.70 27.10
CA MET A 1 23.88 -63.89 27.25
C MET A 1 24.60 -62.83 26.43
N LYS A 2 25.72 -62.35 26.97
CA LYS A 2 26.61 -61.26 26.50
C LYS A 2 26.76 -61.15 24.97
N LYS A 3 26.83 -59.90 24.48
CA LYS A 3 28.00 -59.35 23.76
C LYS A 3 27.89 -57.83 23.63
N LEU A 4 28.69 -57.13 24.44
CA LEU A 4 29.10 -55.74 24.27
C LEU A 4 30.22 -55.71 23.22
N ALA A 5 30.18 -54.76 22.29
CA ALA A 5 31.35 -54.36 21.52
C ALA A 5 31.25 -52.87 21.18
N ILE A 6 32.11 -52.09 21.85
CA ILE A 6 32.45 -50.69 21.59
C ILE A 6 33.49 -50.68 20.46
N ALA A 7 33.34 -49.80 19.47
CA ALA A 7 34.42 -49.48 18.54
C ALA A 7 34.31 -48.03 18.03
N LEU A 8 35.13 -47.17 18.67
CA LEU A 8 35.99 -46.12 18.11
C LEU A 8 35.40 -45.10 17.12
N PHE A 9 35.31 -43.86 17.61
CA PHE A 9 35.16 -42.63 16.85
C PHE A 9 36.35 -42.44 15.88
N GLY A 10 36.07 -42.51 14.58
CA GLY A 10 36.97 -42.04 13.53
C GLY A 10 36.85 -40.52 13.37
N PHE A 11 37.89 -39.78 13.73
CA PHE A 11 38.05 -38.38 13.37
C PHE A 11 38.54 -38.31 11.91
N SER A 12 37.67 -37.92 10.99
CA SER A 12 38.08 -37.46 9.67
C SER A 12 38.11 -35.93 9.66
N THR A 13 39.31 -35.36 9.64
CA THR A 13 39.53 -33.94 9.33
C THR A 13 39.27 -33.73 7.84
N VAL A 14 38.16 -33.08 7.49
CA VAL A 14 37.88 -32.65 6.13
C VAL A 14 38.39 -31.22 5.94
N LEU A 15 39.24 -31.04 4.94
CA LEU A 15 39.79 -29.76 4.49
C LEU A 15 38.64 -28.84 4.05
N GLY A 16 38.69 -27.59 4.50
CA GLY A 16 37.66 -26.58 4.26
C GLY A 16 37.46 -26.25 2.78
N ALA A 17 36.20 -26.26 2.35
CA ALA A 17 35.75 -25.49 1.21
C ALA A 17 35.27 -24.12 1.72
N PRO A 18 35.56 -23.00 1.04
CA PRO A 18 34.91 -21.74 1.35
C PRO A 18 33.42 -21.93 1.08
N ALA A 19 32.62 -21.94 2.14
CA ALA A 19 31.21 -21.67 2.03
C ALA A 19 31.10 -20.25 1.46
N PHE A 20 30.81 -20.14 0.17
CA PHE A 20 30.15 -18.95 -0.33
C PHE A 20 28.83 -18.92 0.43
N ALA A 21 28.77 -18.09 1.47
CA ALA A 21 27.50 -17.64 1.99
C ALA A 21 26.80 -17.00 0.79
N GLU A 22 25.89 -17.74 0.17
CA GLU A 22 24.90 -17.19 -0.71
C GLU A 22 24.07 -16.29 0.20
N THR A 23 24.48 -15.03 0.31
CA THR A 23 23.62 -13.96 0.79
C THR A 23 22.44 -14.00 -0.18
N ALA A 24 21.39 -14.73 0.21
CA ALA A 24 20.09 -14.62 -0.40
C ALA A 24 19.83 -13.13 -0.55
N PRO A 25 19.42 -12.64 -1.73
CA PRO A 25 19.13 -11.23 -1.88
C PRO A 25 18.16 -10.86 -0.76
N GLU A 26 18.60 -9.93 0.08
CA GLU A 26 17.76 -9.28 1.06
C GLU A 26 16.62 -8.69 0.22
N GLN A 27 15.51 -9.42 0.10
CA GLN A 27 14.30 -8.89 -0.50
C GLN A 27 13.99 -7.69 0.37
N ALA A 28 14.27 -6.50 -0.13
CA ALA A 28 13.83 -5.27 0.49
C ALA A 28 12.30 -5.38 0.61
N THR A 29 11.83 -5.78 1.78
CA THR A 29 10.41 -5.73 2.11
C THR A 29 10.11 -4.27 2.35
N THR A 30 9.88 -3.53 1.27
CA THR A 30 9.44 -2.14 1.34
C THR A 30 8.10 -2.14 2.04
N SER A 31 8.10 -1.73 3.31
CA SER A 31 6.87 -1.61 4.10
C SER A 31 5.91 -0.66 3.38
N PRO A 32 4.59 -0.94 3.40
CA PRO A 32 3.61 0.03 2.93
C PRO A 32 3.81 1.36 3.65
N GLN A 33 3.81 2.44 2.87
CA GLN A 33 3.98 3.81 3.35
C GLN A 33 2.62 4.48 3.42
N GLN A 34 2.36 5.24 4.47
CA GLN A 34 1.16 6.06 4.59
C GLN A 34 1.49 7.49 4.16
N VAL A 35 0.66 8.05 3.29
CA VAL A 35 0.80 9.41 2.77
C VAL A 35 -0.53 10.12 2.90
N SER A 36 -0.53 11.29 3.53
CA SER A 36 -1.73 12.12 3.68
C SER A 36 -1.69 13.30 2.72
N ALA A 37 -2.81 13.59 2.08
CA ALA A 37 -2.95 14.74 1.19
C ALA A 37 -4.25 15.49 1.51
N ASN A 38 -4.13 16.81 1.56
CA ASN A 38 -5.25 17.72 1.77
C ASN A 38 -5.73 18.25 0.43
N TYR A 39 -7.05 18.29 0.25
CA TYR A 39 -7.68 18.75 -0.97
C TYR A 39 -8.67 19.88 -0.69
N GLN A 40 -8.72 20.84 -1.60
CA GLN A 40 -9.82 21.80 -1.71
C GLN A 40 -10.72 21.40 -2.86
N CYS A 41 -12.02 21.35 -2.61
CA CYS A 41 -13.05 20.93 -3.53
C CYS A 41 -13.97 22.10 -3.90
N ASP A 42 -14.93 21.81 -4.77
CA ASP A 42 -16.01 22.73 -5.08
C ASP A 42 -16.75 23.19 -3.80
N GLN A 43 -17.45 24.33 -3.91
CA GLN A 43 -18.22 24.93 -2.81
C GLN A 43 -17.40 25.27 -1.54
N GLY A 44 -16.06 25.25 -1.63
CA GLY A 44 -15.16 25.54 -0.53
C GLY A 44 -14.96 24.38 0.45
N GLU A 45 -15.40 23.17 0.07
CA GLU A 45 -15.25 21.97 0.87
C GLU A 45 -13.78 21.52 0.92
N GLN A 46 -13.42 20.81 1.98
CA GLN A 46 -12.08 20.29 2.19
C GLN A 46 -12.15 18.84 2.64
N VAL A 47 -11.22 18.03 2.15
CA VAL A 47 -11.09 16.63 2.55
C VAL A 47 -9.61 16.27 2.67
N THR A 48 -9.29 15.50 3.71
CA THR A 48 -7.98 14.86 3.85
C THR A 48 -8.12 13.40 3.44
N VAL A 49 -7.31 12.98 2.48
CA VAL A 49 -7.24 11.59 2.04
C VAL A 49 -5.89 11.00 2.46
N ASN A 50 -5.95 9.87 3.15
CA ASN A 50 -4.77 9.09 3.53
C ASN A 50 -4.65 7.90 2.58
N TYR A 51 -3.52 7.79 1.92
CA TYR A 51 -3.19 6.71 1.01
C TYR A 51 -2.23 5.74 1.67
N THR A 52 -2.52 4.45 1.53
CA THR A 52 -1.53 3.39 1.75
C THR A 52 -0.88 3.10 0.41
N VAL A 53 0.44 3.28 0.33
CA VAL A 53 1.25 3.12 -0.87
C VAL A 53 2.17 1.92 -0.69
N ASN A 54 2.09 0.95 -1.61
CA ASN A 54 3.01 -0.17 -1.68
C ASN A 54 3.85 -0.08 -2.95
N GLN A 55 5.17 -0.04 -2.80
CA GLN A 55 6.12 0.05 -3.93
C GLN A 55 5.77 1.15 -4.95
N GLY A 56 5.37 2.33 -4.46
CA GLY A 56 5.01 3.49 -5.29
C GLY A 56 3.59 3.47 -5.85
N THR A 57 2.82 2.40 -5.62
CA THR A 57 1.42 2.28 -6.08
C THR A 57 0.45 2.41 -4.90
N PRO A 58 -0.57 3.28 -4.98
CA PRO A 58 -1.63 3.33 -3.99
C PRO A 58 -2.44 2.03 -3.97
N THR A 59 -2.58 1.42 -2.80
CA THR A 59 -3.36 0.18 -2.60
C THR A 59 -4.64 0.40 -1.81
N GLU A 60 -4.73 1.50 -1.07
CA GLU A 60 -5.89 1.88 -0.28
C GLU A 60 -5.94 3.40 -0.14
N ALA A 61 -7.14 3.96 -0.07
CA ALA A 61 -7.41 5.33 0.29
C ALA A 61 -8.38 5.37 1.47
N SER A 62 -8.24 6.34 2.37
CA SER A 62 -9.21 6.57 3.44
C SER A 62 -9.44 8.05 3.68
N PHE A 63 -10.65 8.41 4.06
CA PHE A 63 -11.04 9.78 4.38
C PHE A 63 -12.11 9.76 5.47
N GLU A 64 -12.31 10.88 6.14
CA GLU A 64 -13.37 11.04 7.14
C GLU A 64 -14.59 11.72 6.51
N VAL A 65 -15.78 11.18 6.78
CA VAL A 65 -17.06 11.78 6.41
C VAL A 65 -18.05 11.56 7.56
N ASP A 66 -18.75 12.61 7.98
CA ASP A 66 -19.68 12.58 9.11
C ASP A 66 -19.10 11.96 10.40
N GLY A 67 -17.81 12.20 10.67
CA GLY A 67 -17.10 11.64 11.84
C GLY A 67 -16.76 10.15 11.74
N ASN A 68 -16.94 9.53 10.57
CA ASN A 68 -16.62 8.13 10.31
C ASN A 68 -15.51 8.03 9.26
N THR A 69 -14.45 7.28 9.59
CA THR A 69 -13.40 6.97 8.60
C THR A 69 -13.90 5.92 7.63
N GLN A 70 -13.93 6.27 6.35
CA GLN A 70 -14.17 5.34 5.25
C GLN A 70 -12.83 4.82 4.74
N GLN A 71 -12.71 3.50 4.64
CA GLN A 71 -11.57 2.83 4.03
C GLN A 71 -12.00 2.27 2.69
N LEU A 72 -11.28 2.63 1.63
CA LEU A 72 -11.56 2.27 0.26
C LEU A 72 -10.34 1.53 -0.29
N PRO A 73 -10.38 0.19 -0.41
CA PRO A 73 -9.37 -0.55 -1.15
C PRO A 73 -9.33 -0.11 -2.62
N LEU A 74 -8.17 -0.31 -3.25
CA LEU A 74 -7.99 -0.12 -4.69
C LEU A 74 -8.99 -0.99 -5.48
N ASP A 75 -9.80 -0.34 -6.31
CA ASP A 75 -10.64 -1.01 -7.31
C ASP A 75 -9.85 -1.16 -8.62
N GLN A 76 -9.22 -2.32 -8.78
CA GLN A 76 -8.46 -2.63 -9.99
C GLN A 76 -9.34 -2.73 -11.25
N ALA A 77 -10.62 -3.06 -11.11
CA ALA A 77 -11.52 -3.23 -12.26
C ALA A 77 -11.93 -1.88 -12.86
N SER A 78 -12.02 -0.84 -12.01
CA SER A 78 -12.37 0.53 -12.42
C SER A 78 -11.14 1.43 -12.66
N SER A 79 -9.95 0.99 -12.22
CA SER A 79 -8.69 1.71 -12.45
C SER A 79 -8.14 1.50 -13.86
N ASN A 80 -7.45 2.50 -14.41
CA ASN A 80 -6.82 2.44 -15.72
C ASN A 80 -5.53 3.29 -15.79
N GLU A 81 -4.94 3.42 -16.97
CA GLU A 81 -3.69 4.16 -17.22
C GLU A 81 -3.80 5.69 -17.09
N THR A 82 -4.96 6.22 -16.72
CA THR A 82 -5.19 7.67 -16.55
C THR A 82 -5.78 8.02 -15.17
N ALA A 83 -6.44 7.08 -14.51
CA ALA A 83 -7.10 7.29 -13.23
C ALA A 83 -7.06 6.04 -12.35
N VAL A 84 -6.98 6.26 -11.04
CA VAL A 84 -7.05 5.22 -10.01
C VAL A 84 -8.40 5.32 -9.32
N ALA A 85 -9.09 4.20 -9.18
CA ALA A 85 -10.37 4.11 -8.50
C ALA A 85 -10.21 3.33 -7.19
N PHE A 86 -10.91 3.77 -6.16
CA PHE A 86 -11.03 3.07 -4.88
C PHE A 86 -12.50 2.97 -4.53
N SER A 87 -12.92 1.85 -3.94
CA SER A 87 -14.31 1.61 -3.58
C SER A 87 -14.40 0.90 -2.25
N SER A 88 -15.31 1.32 -1.37
CA SER A 88 -15.62 0.57 -0.14
C SER A 88 -16.82 -0.36 -0.34
N ASP A 89 -16.90 -1.41 0.47
CA ASP A 89 -18.10 -2.27 0.56
C ASP A 89 -19.35 -1.50 1.02
N GLN A 90 -19.17 -0.33 1.64
CA GLN A 90 -20.26 0.56 2.03
C GLN A 90 -20.82 1.37 0.85
N GLY A 91 -20.18 1.31 -0.33
CA GLY A 91 -20.63 1.96 -1.55
C GLY A 91 -20.00 3.33 -1.83
N TYR A 92 -19.06 3.81 -1.01
CA TYR A 92 -18.30 5.01 -1.35
C TYR A 92 -17.32 4.70 -2.48
N ASN A 93 -17.17 5.63 -3.42
CA ASN A 93 -16.14 5.56 -4.44
C ASN A 93 -15.30 6.83 -4.45
N LEU A 94 -14.00 6.66 -4.67
CA LEU A 94 -13.04 7.73 -4.88
C LEU A 94 -12.36 7.49 -6.23
N THR A 95 -12.46 8.47 -7.12
CA THR A 95 -11.69 8.48 -8.37
C THR A 95 -10.59 9.53 -8.25
N ALA A 96 -9.37 9.14 -8.58
CA ALA A 96 -8.18 9.94 -8.42
C ALA A 96 -7.37 10.00 -9.71
N SER A 97 -6.66 11.09 -9.95
CA SER A 97 -5.59 11.09 -10.96
C SER A 97 -4.45 10.15 -10.56
N LEU A 98 -3.68 9.70 -11.55
CA LEU A 98 -2.47 8.94 -11.27
C LEU A 98 -1.49 9.75 -10.40
N PRO A 99 -0.92 9.14 -9.35
CA PRO A 99 0.24 9.69 -8.65
C PRO A 99 1.44 9.80 -9.60
N SER A 100 2.38 10.69 -9.28
CA SER A 100 3.64 10.82 -10.00
C SER A 100 4.81 10.37 -9.11
N GLU A 101 5.98 10.11 -9.71
CA GLU A 101 7.17 9.69 -8.95
C GLU A 101 7.57 10.73 -7.87
N ASP A 102 7.36 12.02 -8.15
CA ASP A 102 7.64 13.11 -7.19
C ASP A 102 6.57 13.28 -6.11
N LYS A 103 5.34 12.78 -6.34
CA LYS A 103 4.20 12.96 -5.46
C LYS A 103 3.43 11.65 -5.32
N PRO A 104 3.60 10.93 -4.20
CA PRO A 104 2.97 9.63 -3.98
C PRO A 104 1.46 9.71 -3.67
N PHE A 105 0.81 10.82 -4.02
CA PHE A 105 -0.62 11.08 -3.83
C PHE A 105 -1.20 11.74 -5.08
N ALA A 106 -2.48 11.48 -5.34
CA ALA A 106 -3.17 12.03 -6.49
C ALA A 106 -3.29 13.56 -6.42
N GLN A 107 -3.19 14.25 -7.55
CA GLN A 107 -3.31 15.71 -7.57
C GLN A 107 -4.75 16.19 -7.70
N SER A 108 -5.64 15.30 -8.12
CA SER A 108 -7.08 15.54 -8.24
C SER A 108 -7.86 14.34 -7.75
N VAL A 109 -8.95 14.58 -7.03
CA VAL A 109 -9.86 13.52 -6.56
C VAL A 109 -11.32 13.93 -6.71
N SER A 110 -12.21 12.94 -6.76
CA SER A 110 -13.65 13.11 -6.59
C SER A 110 -14.19 11.92 -5.82
N ILE A 111 -15.12 12.18 -4.91
CA ILE A 111 -15.68 11.21 -3.99
C ILE A 111 -17.20 11.24 -4.12
N ASN A 112 -17.81 10.08 -4.33
CA ASN A 112 -19.26 9.92 -4.28
C ASN A 112 -19.66 9.07 -3.07
N THR A 113 -20.85 9.35 -2.58
CA THR A 113 -21.54 8.61 -1.53
C THR A 113 -22.13 7.29 -2.08
N PRO A 114 -22.57 6.36 -1.21
CA PRO A 114 -23.26 5.13 -1.62
C PRO A 114 -24.53 5.33 -2.46
N SER A 115 -25.17 6.50 -2.31
CA SER A 115 -26.32 6.89 -3.12
C SER A 115 -25.94 7.38 -4.52
N ASN A 116 -24.63 7.40 -4.86
CA ASN A 116 -24.02 8.05 -6.01
C ASN A 116 -24.12 9.58 -6.03
N ASP A 117 -24.58 10.20 -4.94
CA ASP A 117 -24.49 11.65 -4.78
C ASP A 117 -23.04 12.07 -4.58
N SER A 118 -22.68 13.21 -5.15
CA SER A 118 -21.37 13.84 -5.00
C SER A 118 -21.11 14.23 -3.54
N ALA A 119 -20.12 13.58 -2.89
CA ALA A 119 -19.67 13.96 -1.55
C ALA A 119 -18.62 15.08 -1.62
N TYR A 120 -17.68 14.97 -2.56
CA TYR A 120 -16.62 15.93 -2.79
C TYR A 120 -16.24 15.95 -4.28
N GLN A 121 -16.37 17.10 -4.95
CA GLN A 121 -16.16 17.21 -6.40
C GLN A 121 -15.01 18.15 -6.77
N ASN A 122 -14.37 17.86 -7.90
CA ASN A 122 -13.32 18.68 -8.51
C ASN A 122 -12.21 19.06 -7.51
N CYS A 123 -11.87 18.13 -6.62
CA CYS A 123 -10.93 18.39 -5.55
C CYS A 123 -9.51 18.46 -6.09
N THR A 124 -8.77 19.50 -5.72
CA THR A 124 -7.37 19.71 -6.09
C THR A 124 -6.49 19.65 -4.86
N ALA A 125 -5.37 18.93 -4.95
CA ALA A 125 -4.43 18.81 -3.85
C ALA A 125 -3.78 20.16 -3.54
N VAL A 126 -3.83 20.58 -2.28
CA VAL A 126 -3.24 21.83 -1.80
C VAL A 126 -1.95 21.61 -1.00
N GLY A 127 -1.66 20.37 -0.62
CA GLY A 127 -0.41 19.99 0.07
C GLY A 127 -0.47 18.57 0.64
N GLN A 128 0.67 18.10 1.15
CA GLN A 128 0.68 16.96 2.05
C GLN A 128 0.17 17.40 3.43
N GLY A 129 -0.63 16.53 4.06
CA GLY A 129 -1.22 16.75 5.39
C GLY A 129 -0.29 16.36 6.52
#